data_AF-A0A1K2FX84-F1
#
_entry.id   AF-A0A1K2FX84-F1
#
_cell.length_a   1.000
_cell.length_b   1.000
_cell.length_c   1.000
_cell.angle_alpha   90.00
_cell.angle_beta   90.00
_cell.angle_gamma   90.00
#
_symmetry.space_group_name_H-M   'P 1'
#
loop_
_entity.id
_entity.type
_entity.pdbx_description
1 polymer ?
#
loop_
_entity_poly.entity_id
_entity_poly.type
_entity_poly.pdbx_seq_one_letter_code
_entity_poly.pdbx_strand_id
1 'polypeptide(L)'
;MTGTDPATPEAGHTLYDRARLSAEVRIANERAVAMPPDPEDLSRPPRPVPGCSTCLTLAERRAAARSEYDRSAETDANVLLRKHLRQEHRG
;
A
#
# COMPACT_ATOMS: atom_id res chain seq x y z
N MET A 1 4.18 -55.99 -15.65
CA MET A 1 4.51 -55.03 -16.73
C MET A 1 3.22 -54.45 -17.27
N THR A 2 2.86 -53.26 -16.78
CA THR A 2 1.90 -52.27 -17.32
C THR A 2 2.14 -51.05 -16.42
N GLY A 3 3.08 -50.18 -16.75
CA GLY A 3 2.86 -49.09 -17.71
C GLY A 3 2.49 -47.84 -16.91
N THR A 4 3.46 -47.24 -16.21
CA THR A 4 3.30 -45.89 -15.63
C THR A 4 3.28 -44.91 -16.78
N ASP A 5 2.13 -44.28 -17.02
CA ASP A 5 1.95 -43.24 -18.03
C ASP A 5 2.81 -42.01 -17.68
N PRO A 6 3.74 -41.54 -18.54
CA PRO A 6 4.64 -40.43 -18.22
C PRO A 6 3.96 -39.04 -18.27
N ALA A 7 2.65 -38.97 -18.50
CA ALA A 7 1.90 -37.72 -18.59
C ALA A 7 1.13 -37.41 -17.29
N THR A 8 1.85 -37.23 -16.19
CA THR A 8 1.29 -36.72 -14.93
C THR A 8 1.69 -35.24 -14.78
N PRO A 9 0.91 -34.26 -15.30
CA PRO A 9 1.29 -32.86 -15.27
C PRO A 9 0.89 -32.13 -13.98
N GLU A 10 0.41 -32.81 -12.92
CA GLU A 10 -0.11 -32.12 -11.72
C GLU A 10 0.90 -31.23 -10.95
N ALA A 11 2.21 -31.46 -11.05
CA ALA A 11 3.21 -30.64 -10.33
C ALA A 11 3.65 -29.37 -11.10
N GLY A 12 3.62 -29.39 -12.43
CA GLY A 12 4.08 -28.29 -13.28
C GLY A 12 3.11 -27.11 -13.35
N HIS A 13 1.81 -27.39 -13.24
CA HIS A 13 0.76 -26.37 -13.27
C HIS A 13 0.83 -25.44 -12.05
N THR A 14 1.04 -25.97 -10.84
CA THR A 14 0.96 -25.18 -9.60
C THR A 14 2.06 -24.13 -9.43
N LEU A 15 3.32 -24.47 -9.76
CA LEU A 15 4.44 -23.54 -9.68
C LEU A 15 4.39 -22.49 -10.80
N TYR A 16 3.98 -22.90 -12.00
CA TYR A 16 3.75 -21.99 -13.13
C TYR A 16 2.59 -21.03 -12.84
N ASP A 17 1.50 -21.53 -12.24
CA ASP A 17 0.37 -20.72 -11.80
C ASP A 17 0.77 -19.71 -10.71
N ARG A 18 1.60 -20.12 -9.75
CA ARG A 18 2.11 -19.21 -8.72
C ARG A 18 3.00 -18.11 -9.30
N ALA A 19 3.90 -18.45 -10.22
CA ALA A 19 4.78 -17.48 -10.86
C ALA A 19 3.98 -16.48 -11.70
N ARG A 20 2.98 -16.96 -12.45
CA ARG A 20 2.05 -16.13 -13.21
C ARG A 20 1.24 -15.19 -12.30
N LEU A 21 0.61 -15.72 -11.26
CA LEU A 21 -0.12 -14.92 -10.27
C LEU A 21 0.76 -13.87 -9.62
N SER A 22 2.01 -14.22 -9.27
CA SER A 22 2.96 -13.28 -8.68
C SER A 22 3.33 -12.16 -9.68
N ALA A 23 3.46 -12.48 -10.97
CA ALA A 23 3.72 -11.50 -12.01
C ALA A 23 2.51 -10.57 -12.23
N GLU A 24 1.30 -11.13 -12.29
CA GLU A 24 0.05 -10.37 -12.41
C GLU A 24 -0.17 -9.42 -11.23
N VAL A 25 0.04 -9.92 -10.00
CA VAL A 25 -0.02 -9.09 -8.78
C VAL A 25 1.05 -7.99 -8.81
N ARG A 26 2.26 -8.29 -9.27
CA ARG A 26 3.32 -7.27 -9.42
C ARG A 26 2.90 -6.18 -10.40
N ILE A 27 2.40 -6.55 -11.58
CA ILE A 27 1.91 -5.59 -12.59
C ILE A 27 0.75 -4.75 -12.03
N ALA A 28 -0.20 -5.37 -11.32
CA ALA A 28 -1.31 -4.67 -10.69
C ALA A 28 -0.82 -3.68 -9.62
N ASN A 29 0.15 -4.07 -8.80
CA ASN A 29 0.76 -3.21 -7.79
C ASN A 29 1.53 -2.05 -8.42
N GLU A 30 2.31 -2.30 -9.48
CA GLU A 30 3.02 -1.25 -10.22
C GLU A 30 2.05 -0.20 -10.79
N ARG A 31 0.93 -0.64 -11.38
CA ARG A 31 -0.15 0.25 -11.85
C ARG A 31 -0.78 1.05 -10.70
N ALA A 32 -1.06 0.40 -9.57
CA ALA A 32 -1.65 1.06 -8.41
C ALA A 32 -0.73 2.09 -7.76
N VAL A 33 0.60 1.90 -7.86
CA VAL A 33 1.61 2.86 -7.38
C VAL A 33 1.77 4.03 -8.35
N ALA A 34 1.70 3.79 -9.67
CA ALA A 34 1.83 4.83 -10.69
C ALA A 34 0.66 5.83 -10.67
N MET A 35 -0.53 5.39 -10.26
CA MET A 35 -1.69 6.27 -10.10
C MET A 35 -1.57 7.09 -8.80
N PRO A 36 -1.60 8.43 -8.85
CA PRO A 36 -1.65 9.22 -7.63
C PRO A 36 -2.95 8.91 -6.88
N PRO A 37 -2.91 8.73 -5.55
CA PRO A 37 -4.13 8.53 -4.77
C PRO A 37 -5.05 9.74 -4.90
N ASP A 38 -6.36 9.49 -4.93
CA ASP A 38 -7.34 10.55 -4.74
C ASP A 38 -7.08 11.22 -3.38
N PRO A 39 -6.83 12.54 -3.33
CA PRO A 39 -6.60 13.25 -2.08
C PRO A 39 -7.80 13.19 -1.11
N GLU A 40 -9.01 12.89 -1.60
CA GLU A 40 -10.22 12.75 -0.79
C GLU A 40 -10.56 11.29 -0.46
N ASP A 41 -9.77 10.32 -0.91
CA ASP A 41 -9.90 8.92 -0.48
C ASP A 41 -9.52 8.81 1.00
N LEU A 42 -10.55 8.79 1.85
CA LEU A 42 -10.37 8.74 3.30
C LEU A 42 -9.87 7.38 3.79
N SER A 43 -10.01 6.32 2.98
CA SER A 43 -9.57 4.96 3.31
C SER A 43 -8.05 4.85 3.34
N ARG A 44 -7.35 5.72 2.61
CA ARG A 44 -5.90 5.78 2.56
C ARG A 44 -5.37 6.87 3.51
N PRO A 45 -4.36 6.56 4.34
CA PRO A 45 -3.69 7.58 5.13
C PRO A 45 -2.98 8.60 4.21
N PRO A 46 -3.08 9.91 4.50
CA PRO A 46 -2.35 10.94 3.75
C PRO A 46 -0.84 10.72 3.81
N ARG A 47 -0.15 11.07 2.72
CA ARG A 47 1.31 10.97 2.61
C ARG A 47 1.97 12.32 2.87
N PRO A 48 3.04 12.38 3.68
CA PRO A 48 3.79 13.62 3.88
C PRO A 48 4.55 14.01 2.61
N VAL A 49 4.66 15.31 2.33
CA VAL A 49 5.52 15.83 1.25
C VAL A 49 6.98 15.80 1.73
N PRO A 50 7.92 15.19 0.97
CA PRO A 50 9.34 15.19 1.31
C PRO A 50 9.89 16.61 1.48
N GLY A 51 10.66 16.85 2.55
CA GLY A 51 11.27 18.14 2.84
C GLY A 51 10.38 19.14 3.61
N CYS A 52 9.08 18.85 3.78
CA CYS A 52 8.22 19.67 4.65
C CYS A 52 8.27 19.17 6.10
N SER A 53 8.79 20.00 7.01
CA SER A 53 8.93 19.67 8.43
C SER A 53 7.59 19.38 9.11
N THR A 54 6.56 20.20 8.86
CA THR A 54 5.20 20.00 9.42
C THR A 54 4.60 18.68 8.96
N CYS A 55 4.77 18.31 7.69
CA CYS A 55 4.34 17.01 7.17
C CYS A 55 5.03 15.86 7.92
N LEU A 56 6.35 15.95 8.12
CA LEU A 56 7.13 14.93 8.82
C LEU A 56 6.66 14.76 10.27
N THR A 57 6.51 15.85 11.01
CA THR A 57 6.05 15.82 12.41
C THR A 57 4.67 15.17 12.55
N LEU A 58 3.72 15.45 11.63
CA LEU A 58 2.40 14.82 11.66
C LEU A 58 2.48 13.33 11.32
N ALA A 59 3.38 12.93 10.41
CA ALA A 59 3.61 11.52 10.09
C ALA A 59 4.23 10.74 11.27
N GLU A 60 5.16 11.36 12.00
CA GLU A 60 5.76 10.80 13.21
C GLU A 60 4.73 10.64 14.33
N ARG A 61 3.89 11.66 14.59
CA ARG A 61 2.78 11.57 15.55
C ARG A 61 1.84 10.42 15.23
N ARG A 62 1.50 10.23 13.96
CA ARG A 62 0.68 9.09 13.51
C ARG A 62 1.36 7.75 13.80
N ALA A 63 2.67 7.65 13.55
CA ALA A 63 3.43 6.42 13.78
C ALA A 63 3.49 6.08 15.28
N ALA A 64 3.72 7.09 16.13
CA ALA A 64 3.70 6.94 17.59
C ALA A 64 2.32 6.48 18.09
N ALA A 65 1.24 7.17 17.69
CA ALA A 65 -0.13 6.78 18.03
C ALA A 65 -0.45 5.34 17.61
N ARG A 66 -0.01 4.92 16.41
CA ARG A 66 -0.18 3.53 15.96
C ARG A 66 0.59 2.54 16.82
N SER A 67 1.82 2.86 17.24
CA SER A 67 2.61 1.98 18.12
C SER A 67 2.01 1.84 19.52
N GLU A 68 1.30 2.86 19.98
CA GLU A 68 0.58 2.89 21.25
C GLU A 68 -0.86 2.35 21.14
N TYR A 69 -1.29 1.96 19.94
CA TYR A 69 -2.66 1.54 19.62
C TYR A 69 -3.74 2.62 19.86
N ASP A 70 -3.35 3.90 19.90
CA ASP A 70 -4.27 5.03 19.97
C ASP A 70 -4.83 5.38 18.58
N ARG A 71 -6.03 4.84 18.29
CA ARG A 71 -6.72 5.07 17.01
C ARG A 71 -7.29 6.48 16.87
N SER A 72 -7.58 7.16 17.97
CA SER A 72 -8.08 8.53 17.94
C SER A 72 -6.97 9.46 17.49
N ALA A 73 -5.81 9.40 18.16
CA ALA A 73 -4.65 10.21 17.80
C ALA A 73 -4.12 9.89 16.40
N GLU A 74 -4.18 8.62 15.97
CA GLU A 74 -3.85 8.24 14.59
C GLU A 74 -4.75 8.96 13.56
N THR A 75 -6.06 9.02 13.86
CA THR A 75 -7.05 9.69 13.00
C THR A 75 -6.85 11.20 13.00
N ASP A 76 -6.62 11.82 14.16
CA ASP A 76 -6.36 13.26 14.28
C ASP A 76 -5.11 13.67 13.49
N ALA A 77 -4.03 12.90 13.59
CA ALA A 77 -2.82 13.15 12.82
C ALA A 77 -3.08 13.09 11.30
N ASN A 78 -3.93 12.17 10.84
CA ASN A 78 -4.34 12.11 9.44
C ASN A 78 -5.19 13.32 9.03
N VAL A 79 -6.15 13.74 9.86
CA VAL A 79 -6.99 14.93 9.58
C VAL A 79 -6.14 16.19 9.49
N LEU A 80 -5.23 16.39 10.43
CA LEU A 80 -4.31 17.52 10.45
C LEU A 80 -3.37 17.52 9.24
N LEU A 81 -2.85 16.35 8.85
CA LEU A 81 -2.00 16.24 7.67
C LEU A 81 -2.76 16.58 6.39
N ARG A 82 -3.98 16.08 6.20
CA ARG A 82 -4.83 16.46 5.04
C ARG A 82 -5.10 17.96 5.00
N LYS A 83 -5.40 18.56 6.15
CA LYS A 83 -5.62 20.02 6.25
C LYS A 83 -4.38 20.78 5.80
N HIS A 84 -3.20 20.43 6.34
CA HIS A 84 -1.94 21.08 5.96
C HIS A 84 -1.61 20.90 4.47
N LEU A 85 -1.77 19.69 3.92
CA LEU A 85 -1.58 19.42 2.49
C LEU A 85 -2.46 20.31 1.62
N ARG A 86 -3.74 20.50 1.98
CA ARG A 86 -4.64 21.37 1.24
C ARG A 86 -4.29 22.85 1.33
N GLN A 87 -3.71 23.29 2.44
CA GLN A 87 -3.41 24.70 2.68
C GLN A 87 -2.07 25.13 2.07
N GLU A 88 -1.06 24.28 2.19
CA GLU A 88 0.32 24.66 1.90
C GLU A 88 0.89 23.99 0.64
N HIS A 89 0.29 22.89 0.17
CA HIS A 89 0.84 22.08 -0.92
C HIS A 89 -0.11 21.87 -2.10
N ARG A 90 -1.38 22.25 -1.96
CA ARG A 90 -2.38 22.18 -3.03
C ARG A 90 -2.45 23.55 -3.71
N GLY A 91 -1.50 23.79 -4.61
CA GLY A 91 -1.56 24.88 -5.60
C GLY A 91 -2.56 24.57 -6.70
#